data_AF-A0A364MTT7-F1
#
_entry.id   AF-A0A364MTT7-F1
#
_cell.length_a   1.000
_cell.length_b   1.000
_cell.length_c   1.000
_cell.angle_alpha   90.00
_cell.angle_beta   90.00
_cell.angle_gamma   90.00
#
_symmetry.space_group_name_H-M   'P 1'
#
loop_
_entity.id
_entity.type
_entity.pdbx_description
1 polymer ?
#
loop_
_entity_poly.entity_id
_entity_poly.type
_entity_poly.pdbx_seq_one_letter_code
_entity_poly.pdbx_strand_id
1 'polypeptide(L)'
;MSDIAEEMKKAQECAQIIKFQPDGKKVSNLQQARTEPNERLKRVFGIDNIFTNAIDSKRPFIDMVEKLMWRAMKTEGRTEDGDWSDLCHQATTFFKEYLERPETDTIRLAGLTQYMVLKLSLCYLFEGASEALATSETHFDDTKYIGRRINELWIESKRADGAQLPEWKEEEKLHVALRRATSASQATTAIDPMTPKQNPMNLLLPAYETMWRVVLRCFLEVGHRDVPSAAAWIATMRGYVEDLRHSTCTPNQAFHKETTTNGKVRPAEIVKEALRLYPPTRRVHRSFDGKQVAANFEECHRFEILGGSDPSAYRPERWQTIAYPERQKFYEQAARPEEDGAFVGYKKAKDGLKAAEEKLGYMPFAYFCAADHPATKEFASKMIALLVGVLCEGLDGGWELEHAASLPEMGVPLDSDRAAYEDLKLRRKG
;
A
#
# COMPACT_ATOMS: atom_id res chain seq x y z
N MET A 1 7.99 -35.32 -7.41
CA MET A 1 8.04 -34.08 -8.21
C MET A 1 8.99 -33.15 -7.46
N SER A 2 9.87 -32.40 -8.13
CA SER A 2 10.75 -31.45 -7.42
C SER A 2 9.91 -30.38 -6.72
N ASP A 3 10.38 -29.87 -5.58
CA ASP A 3 9.68 -28.83 -4.80
C ASP A 3 9.32 -27.61 -5.69
N ILE A 4 10.22 -27.23 -6.61
CA ILE A 4 10.00 -26.18 -7.63
C ILE A 4 8.76 -26.44 -8.49
N ALA A 5 8.54 -27.67 -8.97
CA ALA A 5 7.40 -27.97 -9.83
C ALA A 5 6.07 -27.86 -9.05
N GLU A 6 6.09 -28.20 -7.76
CA GLU A 6 4.94 -28.03 -6.89
C GLU A 6 4.65 -26.56 -6.58
N GLU A 7 5.69 -25.75 -6.31
CA GLU A 7 5.56 -24.30 -6.13
C GLU A 7 4.98 -23.62 -7.37
N MET A 8 5.49 -23.96 -8.57
CA MET A 8 4.96 -23.43 -9.83
C MET A 8 3.47 -23.76 -10.01
N LYS A 9 3.07 -24.99 -9.66
CA LYS A 9 1.68 -25.42 -9.71
C LYS A 9 0.81 -24.61 -8.74
N LYS A 10 1.23 -24.44 -7.48
CA LYS A 10 0.51 -23.64 -6.47
C LYS A 10 0.38 -22.17 -6.87
N ALA A 11 1.44 -21.58 -7.44
CA ALA A 11 1.41 -20.22 -7.96
C ALA A 11 0.39 -20.07 -9.10
N GLN A 12 0.33 -21.06 -10.00
CA GLN A 12 -0.65 -21.11 -11.09
C GLN A 12 -2.09 -21.26 -10.57
N GLU A 13 -2.33 -22.11 -9.57
CA GLU A 13 -3.64 -22.29 -8.93
C GLU A 13 -4.11 -20.98 -8.27
N CYS A 14 -3.23 -20.29 -7.54
CA CYS A 14 -3.54 -18.98 -6.97
C CYS A 14 -3.91 -17.95 -8.05
N ALA A 15 -3.12 -17.88 -9.13
CA ALA A 15 -3.42 -17.05 -10.29
C ALA A 15 -4.80 -17.36 -10.91
N GLN A 16 -5.13 -18.64 -11.06
CA GLN A 16 -6.41 -19.12 -11.59
C GLN A 16 -7.60 -18.69 -10.73
N ILE A 17 -7.51 -18.82 -9.41
CA ILE A 17 -8.55 -18.36 -8.47
C ILE A 17 -8.82 -16.86 -8.66
N ILE A 18 -7.79 -16.02 -8.74
CA ILE A 18 -7.97 -14.56 -8.91
C ILE A 18 -8.62 -14.24 -10.26
N LYS A 19 -8.23 -14.96 -11.32
CA LYS A 19 -8.77 -14.85 -12.68
C LYS A 19 -10.17 -15.45 -12.84
N PHE A 20 -10.75 -15.99 -11.77
CA PHE A 20 -12.05 -16.66 -11.79
C PHE A 20 -12.07 -17.89 -12.70
N GLN A 21 -10.97 -18.66 -12.66
CA GLN A 21 -10.71 -19.83 -13.48
C GLN A 21 -10.26 -21.03 -12.64
N PRO A 22 -11.02 -21.48 -11.61
CA PRO A 22 -10.56 -22.50 -10.65
C PRO A 22 -10.08 -23.82 -11.30
N ASP A 23 -10.65 -24.19 -12.45
CA ASP A 23 -10.25 -25.37 -13.24
C ASP A 23 -9.70 -24.98 -14.63
N GLY A 24 -9.10 -23.80 -14.74
CA GLY A 24 -8.69 -23.20 -16.03
C GLY A 24 -9.86 -22.74 -16.90
N LYS A 25 -11.11 -22.91 -16.46
CA LYS A 25 -12.33 -22.45 -17.15
C LYS A 25 -12.94 -21.26 -16.43
N LYS A 26 -13.28 -20.23 -17.19
CA LYS A 26 -13.89 -19.01 -16.66
C LYS A 26 -15.30 -19.31 -16.13
N VAL A 27 -15.56 -18.98 -14.87
CA VAL A 27 -16.91 -19.11 -14.29
C VAL A 27 -17.86 -18.06 -14.89
N SER A 28 -19.14 -18.40 -14.98
CA SER A 28 -20.17 -17.54 -15.58
C SER A 28 -20.51 -16.34 -14.70
N ASN A 29 -20.63 -16.53 -13.38
CA ASN A 29 -20.97 -15.46 -12.45
C ASN A 29 -19.74 -14.91 -11.68
N LEU A 30 -18.88 -14.17 -12.40
CA LEU A 30 -17.68 -13.53 -11.84
C LEU A 30 -17.97 -12.58 -10.67
N GLN A 31 -19.18 -12.02 -10.66
CA GLN A 31 -19.52 -10.95 -9.75
C GLN A 31 -19.94 -11.51 -8.39
N GLN A 32 -20.86 -12.49 -8.38
CA GLN A 32 -21.23 -13.24 -7.17
C GLN A 32 -20.01 -13.91 -6.54
N ALA A 33 -19.15 -14.51 -7.36
CA ALA A 33 -17.89 -15.13 -6.90
C ALA A 33 -16.97 -14.15 -6.14
N ARG A 34 -17.11 -12.84 -6.36
CA ARG A 34 -16.37 -11.80 -5.65
C ARG A 34 -17.13 -11.23 -4.46
N THR A 35 -18.43 -10.96 -4.58
CA THR A 35 -19.18 -10.23 -3.56
C THR A 35 -19.50 -11.09 -2.34
N GLU A 36 -19.82 -12.37 -2.53
CA GLU A 36 -20.19 -13.27 -1.42
C GLU A 36 -19.14 -13.31 -0.30
N PRO A 37 -17.84 -13.53 -0.55
CA PRO A 37 -16.84 -13.53 0.52
C PRO A 37 -16.59 -12.15 1.15
N ASN A 38 -17.08 -11.07 0.53
CA ASN A 38 -16.89 -9.68 0.95
C ASN A 38 -18.15 -9.06 1.58
N GLU A 39 -19.26 -9.79 1.71
CA GLU A 39 -20.49 -9.29 2.35
C GLU A 39 -20.25 -8.77 3.78
N ARG A 40 -19.32 -9.39 4.52
CA ARG A 40 -18.92 -8.90 5.85
C ARG A 40 -18.42 -7.45 5.83
N LEU A 41 -17.75 -7.04 4.76
CA LEU A 41 -17.20 -5.68 4.65
C LEU A 41 -18.31 -4.65 4.46
N LYS A 42 -19.39 -5.03 3.77
CA LYS A 42 -20.59 -4.19 3.65
C LYS A 42 -21.25 -4.00 5.02
N ARG A 43 -21.35 -5.06 5.82
CA ARG A 43 -21.92 -4.98 7.18
C ARG A 43 -21.09 -4.09 8.12
N VAL A 44 -19.77 -4.31 8.15
CA VAL A 44 -18.88 -3.68 9.13
C VAL A 44 -18.48 -2.25 8.72
N PHE A 45 -18.32 -1.98 7.42
CA PHE A 45 -17.83 -0.68 6.94
C PHE A 45 -18.84 0.09 6.10
N GLY A 46 -20.03 -0.47 5.82
CA GLY A 46 -21.07 0.21 5.04
C GLY A 46 -20.68 0.51 3.60
N ILE A 47 -19.69 -0.20 3.04
CA ILE A 47 -19.13 0.09 1.71
C ILE A 47 -19.96 -0.51 0.56
N ASP A 48 -20.07 0.27 -0.51
CA ASP A 48 -20.65 -0.14 -1.80
C ASP A 48 -19.66 0.22 -2.92
N ASN A 49 -18.65 -0.64 -3.11
CA ASN A 49 -17.56 -0.45 -4.08
C ASN A 49 -17.35 -1.70 -4.94
N ILE A 50 -16.28 -1.71 -5.74
CA ILE A 50 -15.96 -2.78 -6.69
C ILE A 50 -15.78 -4.19 -6.06
N PHE A 51 -15.66 -4.28 -4.72
CA PHE A 51 -15.52 -5.52 -3.97
C PHE A 51 -16.85 -6.05 -3.42
N THR A 52 -17.81 -5.17 -3.13
CA THR A 52 -19.10 -5.50 -2.49
C THR A 52 -20.31 -5.31 -3.40
N ASN A 53 -20.21 -4.48 -4.44
CA ASN A 53 -21.29 -4.21 -5.38
C ASN A 53 -21.37 -5.31 -6.45
N ALA A 54 -22.56 -5.90 -6.66
CA ALA A 54 -22.76 -6.99 -7.62
C ALA A 54 -23.32 -6.56 -9.00
N ILE A 55 -23.53 -5.27 -9.23
CA ILE A 55 -24.35 -4.78 -10.36
C ILE A 55 -23.58 -3.75 -11.19
N ASP A 56 -22.91 -2.82 -10.54
CA ASP A 56 -22.31 -1.66 -11.17
C ASP A 56 -21.02 -2.01 -11.93
N SER A 57 -20.81 -1.32 -13.05
CA SER A 57 -19.53 -1.35 -13.76
C SER A 57 -18.44 -0.79 -12.86
N LYS A 58 -17.27 -1.45 -12.86
CA LYS A 58 -16.10 -0.97 -12.12
C LYS A 58 -15.41 0.22 -12.78
N ARG A 59 -15.66 0.45 -14.07
CA ARG A 59 -14.90 1.41 -14.88
C ARG A 59 -15.04 2.85 -14.35
N PRO A 60 -16.25 3.36 -14.03
CA PRO A 60 -16.40 4.70 -13.46
C PRO A 60 -15.62 4.91 -12.16
N PHE A 61 -15.61 3.90 -11.27
CA PHE A 61 -14.84 3.97 -10.03
C PHE A 61 -13.33 4.02 -10.30
N ILE A 62 -12.83 3.19 -11.22
CA ILE A 62 -11.42 3.19 -11.62
C ILE A 62 -11.04 4.54 -12.22
N ASP A 63 -11.84 5.07 -13.15
CA ASP A 63 -11.58 6.38 -13.80
C ASP A 63 -11.58 7.52 -12.77
N MET A 64 -12.48 7.49 -11.80
CA MET A 64 -12.51 8.45 -10.69
C MET A 64 -11.24 8.36 -9.84
N VAL A 65 -10.84 7.15 -9.43
CA VAL A 65 -9.64 6.95 -8.59
C VAL A 65 -8.36 7.31 -9.33
N GLU A 66 -8.24 7.01 -10.63
CA GLU A 66 -7.13 7.45 -11.47
C GLU A 66 -7.01 8.99 -11.49
N LYS A 67 -8.12 9.71 -11.68
CA LYS A 67 -8.15 11.18 -11.65
C LYS A 67 -7.76 11.78 -10.30
N LEU A 68 -8.14 11.15 -9.19
CA LEU A 68 -7.71 11.59 -7.85
C LEU A 68 -6.19 11.51 -7.69
N MET A 69 -5.58 10.42 -8.16
CA MET A 69 -4.12 10.28 -8.13
C MET A 69 -3.42 11.24 -9.12
N TRP A 70 -3.98 11.45 -10.31
CA TRP A 70 -3.44 12.44 -11.25
C TRP A 70 -3.44 13.85 -10.65
N ARG A 71 -4.55 14.25 -10.00
CA ARG A 71 -4.63 15.51 -9.27
C ARG A 71 -3.57 15.59 -8.16
N ALA A 72 -3.38 14.51 -7.41
CA ALA A 72 -2.37 14.43 -6.35
C ALA A 72 -0.93 14.60 -6.88
N MET A 73 -0.68 14.12 -8.10
CA MET A 73 0.59 14.27 -8.83
C MET A 73 0.61 15.52 -9.72
N LYS A 74 -0.35 16.45 -9.60
CA LYS A 74 -0.48 17.66 -10.44
C LYS A 74 -0.38 17.40 -11.95
N THR A 75 -1.01 16.33 -12.43
CA THR A 75 -1.09 15.98 -13.85
C THR A 75 -2.54 15.83 -14.30
N GLU A 76 -2.76 15.96 -15.61
CA GLU A 76 -4.08 15.77 -16.26
C GLU A 76 -4.26 14.34 -16.83
N GLY A 77 -3.23 13.50 -16.81
CA GLY A 77 -3.34 12.19 -17.43
C GLY A 77 -2.16 11.24 -17.21
N ARG A 78 -2.11 10.21 -18.07
CA ARG A 78 -1.18 9.07 -17.95
C ARG A 78 0.18 9.28 -18.61
N THR A 79 0.36 10.35 -19.35
CA THR A 79 1.57 10.59 -20.16
C THR A 79 2.66 11.20 -19.31
N GLU A 80 2.30 12.19 -18.51
CA GLU A 80 3.17 12.96 -17.61
C GLU A 80 3.58 12.12 -16.38
N ASP A 81 4.74 12.44 -15.81
CA ASP A 81 5.29 11.84 -14.60
C ASP A 81 4.75 12.51 -13.32
N GLY A 82 4.35 13.77 -13.47
CA GLY A 82 3.73 14.58 -12.42
C GLY A 82 4.73 15.21 -11.45
N ASP A 83 4.22 16.07 -10.58
CA ASP A 83 4.95 16.76 -9.52
C ASP A 83 4.49 16.25 -8.14
N TRP A 84 5.43 15.68 -7.40
CA TRP A 84 5.22 15.08 -6.09
C TRP A 84 5.64 15.97 -4.93
N SER A 85 6.08 17.20 -5.19
CA SER A 85 6.58 18.14 -4.17
C SER A 85 5.55 18.39 -3.06
N ASP A 86 4.26 18.54 -3.41
CA ASP A 86 3.19 18.74 -2.43
C ASP A 86 2.95 17.51 -1.55
N LEU A 87 2.97 16.31 -2.15
CA LEU A 87 2.85 15.04 -1.41
C LEU A 87 4.03 14.86 -0.46
N CYS A 88 5.25 15.17 -0.93
CA CYS A 88 6.47 15.10 -0.14
C CYS A 88 6.46 16.10 1.02
N HIS A 89 6.06 17.35 0.74
CA HIS A 89 5.90 18.39 1.74
C HIS A 89 4.87 18.00 2.79
N GLN A 90 3.68 17.55 2.38
CA GLN A 90 2.62 17.13 3.30
C GLN A 90 3.06 15.96 4.17
N ALA A 91 3.67 14.92 3.60
CA ALA A 91 4.18 13.78 4.36
C ALA A 91 5.18 14.22 5.44
N THR A 92 6.11 15.10 5.09
CA THR A 92 7.10 15.67 6.02
C THR A 92 6.45 16.52 7.10
N THR A 93 5.47 17.34 6.74
CA THR A 93 4.72 18.18 7.68
C THR A 93 3.92 17.34 8.67
N PHE A 94 3.20 16.31 8.20
CA PHE A 94 2.42 15.44 9.09
C PHE A 94 3.28 14.58 10.01
N PHE A 95 4.48 14.20 9.57
CA PHE A 95 5.48 13.59 10.43
C PHE A 95 5.88 14.53 11.58
N LYS A 96 6.28 15.77 11.27
CA LYS A 96 6.69 16.77 12.27
C LYS A 96 5.56 17.08 13.25
N GLU A 97 4.36 17.29 12.73
CA GLU A 97 3.18 17.59 13.53
C GLU A 97 2.85 16.48 14.54
N TYR A 98 3.12 15.22 14.22
CA TYR A 98 2.99 14.11 15.17
C TYR A 98 4.07 14.15 16.26
N LEU A 99 5.31 14.47 15.89
CA LEU A 99 6.45 14.49 16.82
C LEU A 99 6.49 15.74 17.73
N GLU A 100 5.93 16.87 17.29
CA GLU A 100 5.89 18.11 18.05
C GLU A 100 4.86 18.10 19.18
N ARG A 101 4.11 17.00 19.35
CA ARG A 101 3.13 16.89 20.43
C ARG A 101 3.83 16.85 21.80
N PRO A 102 3.30 17.54 22.84
CA PRO A 102 4.01 17.80 24.11
C PRO A 102 4.44 16.60 24.98
N GLU A 103 4.30 15.36 24.51
CA GLU A 103 4.23 14.19 25.40
C GLU A 103 5.22 13.05 25.13
N THR A 104 6.19 13.13 24.22
CA THR A 104 6.82 11.87 23.79
C THR A 104 8.33 11.88 23.66
N ASP A 105 9.02 11.62 24.79
CA ASP A 105 10.30 10.89 24.77
C ASP A 105 10.13 9.48 24.17
N THR A 106 8.88 8.99 24.08
CA THR A 106 8.51 7.70 23.46
C THR A 106 7.31 7.82 22.52
N ILE A 107 7.41 7.32 21.29
CA ILE A 107 6.32 7.31 20.31
C ILE A 107 5.89 5.89 19.95
N ARG A 108 4.60 5.69 19.65
CA ARG A 108 4.11 4.43 19.07
C ARG A 108 4.29 4.47 17.56
N LEU A 109 5.10 3.57 17.02
CA LEU A 109 5.47 3.60 15.61
C LEU A 109 4.26 3.33 14.69
N ALA A 110 3.39 2.39 15.07
CA ALA A 110 2.14 2.15 14.35
C ALA A 110 1.24 3.40 14.34
N GLY A 111 1.13 4.10 15.47
CA GLY A 111 0.35 5.33 15.59
C GLY A 111 0.87 6.46 14.69
N LEU A 112 2.18 6.68 14.65
CA LEU A 112 2.82 7.64 13.74
C LEU A 112 2.56 7.27 12.27
N THR A 113 2.79 6.00 11.92
CA THR A 113 2.65 5.54 10.53
C THR A 113 1.20 5.64 10.06
N GLN A 114 0.25 5.19 10.88
CA GLN A 114 -1.17 5.32 10.61
C GLN A 114 -1.58 6.78 10.44
N TYR A 115 -1.10 7.67 11.30
CA TYR A 115 -1.40 9.10 11.23
C TYR A 115 -0.96 9.71 9.90
N MET A 116 0.31 9.51 9.54
CA MET A 116 0.88 10.06 8.30
C MET A 116 0.14 9.54 7.07
N VAL A 117 -0.03 8.22 6.97
CA VAL A 117 -0.66 7.60 5.80
C VAL A 117 -2.12 8.02 5.69
N LEU A 118 -2.87 8.02 6.80
CA LEU A 118 -4.29 8.39 6.79
C LEU A 118 -4.49 9.85 6.44
N LYS A 119 -3.74 10.76 7.08
CA LYS A 119 -3.88 12.20 6.83
C LYS A 119 -3.55 12.55 5.39
N LEU A 120 -2.49 11.96 4.84
CA LEU A 120 -2.12 12.14 3.43
C LEU A 120 -3.18 11.54 2.50
N SER A 121 -3.70 10.34 2.80
CA SER A 121 -4.82 9.75 2.05
C SER A 121 -6.07 10.63 2.05
N LEU A 122 -6.43 11.22 3.19
CA LEU A 122 -7.57 12.13 3.27
C LEU A 122 -7.39 13.31 2.32
N CYS A 123 -6.22 13.98 2.35
CA CYS A 123 -5.94 15.15 1.54
C CYS A 123 -6.05 14.90 0.02
N TYR A 124 -5.57 13.75 -0.48
CA TYR A 124 -5.61 13.51 -1.93
C TYR A 124 -6.90 12.82 -2.42
N LEU A 125 -7.63 12.13 -1.55
CA LEU A 125 -8.85 11.41 -1.92
C LEU A 125 -10.11 12.28 -1.87
N PHE A 126 -10.14 13.29 -1.00
CA PHE A 126 -11.35 14.07 -0.74
C PHE A 126 -11.10 15.56 -0.95
N GLU A 127 -11.91 16.15 -1.84
CA GLU A 127 -11.88 17.58 -2.09
C GLU A 127 -12.32 18.34 -0.83
N GLY A 128 -11.49 19.27 -0.38
CA GLY A 128 -11.72 20.03 0.86
C GLY A 128 -11.18 19.37 2.13
N ALA A 129 -10.65 18.14 2.09
CA ALA A 129 -10.04 17.53 3.29
C ALA A 129 -8.85 18.33 3.80
N SER A 130 -7.97 18.84 2.92
CA SER A 130 -6.84 19.68 3.33
C SER A 130 -7.29 20.92 4.10
N GLU A 131 -8.36 21.58 3.65
CA GLU A 131 -8.94 22.74 4.34
C GLU A 131 -9.62 22.35 5.65
N ALA A 132 -10.42 21.28 5.64
CA ALA A 132 -11.10 20.78 6.83
C ALA A 132 -10.11 20.39 7.95
N LEU A 133 -9.02 19.72 7.58
CA LEU A 133 -7.96 19.33 8.51
C LEU A 133 -7.12 20.53 8.99
N ALA A 134 -6.92 21.55 8.15
CA ALA A 134 -6.18 22.75 8.55
C ALA A 134 -6.96 23.67 9.50
N THR A 135 -8.29 23.69 9.40
CA THR A 135 -9.17 24.58 10.19
C THR A 135 -9.73 23.92 11.45
N SER A 136 -9.78 22.59 11.49
CA SER A 136 -10.34 21.84 12.62
C SER A 136 -9.34 21.75 13.79
N GLU A 137 -9.73 22.25 14.96
CA GLU A 137 -8.94 22.08 16.20
C GLU A 137 -8.80 20.61 16.62
N THR A 138 -9.76 19.75 16.23
CA THR A 138 -9.79 18.32 16.58
C THR A 138 -9.18 17.41 15.52
N HIS A 139 -8.61 17.96 14.44
CA HIS A 139 -8.18 17.16 13.29
C HIS A 139 -7.18 16.06 13.64
N PHE A 140 -6.28 16.32 14.60
CA PHE A 140 -5.27 15.37 15.04
C PHE A 140 -5.90 14.17 15.72
N ASP A 141 -6.80 14.43 16.66
CA ASP A 141 -7.53 13.40 17.40
C ASP A 141 -8.51 12.64 16.50
N ASP A 142 -9.18 13.34 15.58
CA ASP A 142 -10.05 12.72 14.57
C ASP A 142 -9.26 11.77 13.69
N THR A 143 -8.11 12.19 13.16
CA THR A 143 -7.26 11.34 12.31
C THR A 143 -6.79 10.10 13.08
N LYS A 144 -6.30 10.27 14.32
CA LYS A 144 -5.89 9.13 15.16
C LYS A 144 -7.06 8.20 15.47
N TYR A 145 -8.22 8.76 15.79
CA TYR A 145 -9.43 8.01 16.09
C TYR A 145 -9.91 7.19 14.89
N ILE A 146 -9.99 7.81 13.71
CA ILE A 146 -10.38 7.14 12.46
C ILE A 146 -9.44 5.98 12.18
N GLY A 147 -8.12 6.21 12.19
CA GLY A 147 -7.14 5.16 11.91
C GLY A 147 -7.25 3.97 12.88
N ARG A 148 -7.35 4.26 14.19
CA ARG A 148 -7.52 3.24 15.22
C ARG A 148 -8.82 2.46 15.04
N ARG A 149 -9.96 3.15 14.86
CA ARG A 149 -11.26 2.48 14.77
C ARG A 149 -11.39 1.63 13.49
N ILE A 150 -10.83 2.08 12.37
CA ILE A 150 -10.78 1.26 11.14
C ILE A 150 -10.05 -0.06 11.40
N ASN A 151 -8.93 -0.01 12.13
CA ASN A 151 -8.15 -1.20 12.47
C ASN A 151 -8.91 -2.13 13.43
N GLU A 152 -9.51 -1.59 14.50
CA GLU A 152 -10.35 -2.34 15.44
C GLU A 152 -11.50 -3.06 14.74
N LEU A 153 -12.26 -2.34 13.89
CA LEU A 153 -13.36 -2.90 13.09
C LEU A 153 -12.88 -4.06 12.21
N TRP A 154 -11.69 -3.95 11.62
CA TRP A 154 -11.11 -5.03 10.83
C TRP A 154 -10.76 -6.27 11.64
N ILE A 155 -10.23 -6.10 12.86
CA ILE A 155 -9.94 -7.20 13.78
C ILE A 155 -11.25 -7.85 14.24
N GLU A 156 -12.22 -7.03 14.65
CA GLU A 156 -13.56 -7.47 15.07
C GLU A 156 -14.28 -8.23 13.95
N SER A 157 -14.16 -7.80 12.69
CA SER A 157 -14.79 -8.44 11.51
C SER A 157 -14.31 -9.88 11.23
N LYS A 158 -13.23 -10.32 11.87
CA LYS A 158 -12.60 -11.62 11.68
C LYS A 158 -12.75 -12.56 12.89
N ARG A 159 -13.45 -12.13 13.94
CA ARG A 159 -13.71 -12.98 15.12
C ARG A 159 -14.66 -14.13 14.75
N ALA A 160 -14.53 -15.24 15.49
CA ALA A 160 -15.22 -16.49 15.21
C ALA A 160 -16.76 -16.37 15.28
N ASP A 161 -17.42 -17.33 14.64
CA ASP A 161 -18.88 -17.41 14.55
C ASP A 161 -19.54 -17.38 15.95
N GLY A 162 -20.50 -16.47 16.13
CA GLY A 162 -21.24 -16.27 17.38
C GLY A 162 -20.96 -14.94 18.08
N ALA A 163 -19.86 -14.25 17.75
CA ALA A 163 -19.66 -12.87 18.20
C ALA A 163 -20.61 -11.92 17.43
N GLN A 164 -21.22 -10.97 18.14
CA GLN A 164 -21.96 -9.88 17.48
C GLN A 164 -20.95 -9.04 16.68
N LEU A 165 -21.06 -9.11 15.35
CA LEU A 165 -20.25 -8.30 14.46
C LEU A 165 -20.67 -6.83 14.57
N PRO A 166 -19.71 -5.87 14.49
CA PRO A 166 -20.03 -4.46 14.42
C PRO A 166 -20.97 -4.17 13.24
N GLU A 167 -21.96 -3.32 13.47
CA GLU A 167 -22.82 -2.82 12.41
C GLU A 167 -22.46 -1.38 12.09
N TRP A 168 -22.16 -1.10 10.81
CA TRP A 168 -21.71 0.22 10.38
C TRP A 168 -22.63 1.35 10.86
N LYS A 169 -23.95 1.15 10.82
CA LYS A 169 -24.94 2.14 11.27
C LYS A 169 -24.75 2.61 12.72
N GLU A 170 -24.09 1.80 13.56
CA GLU A 170 -23.86 2.05 14.99
C GLU A 170 -22.55 2.83 15.25
N GLU A 171 -21.71 3.01 14.23
CA GLU A 171 -20.40 3.69 14.32
C GLU A 171 -20.52 5.23 14.29
N GLU A 172 -21.46 5.80 15.07
CA GLU A 172 -21.82 7.22 15.05
C GLU A 172 -20.62 8.16 15.24
N LYS A 173 -19.73 7.84 16.19
CA LYS A 173 -18.51 8.62 16.45
C LYS A 173 -17.57 8.62 15.25
N LEU A 174 -17.45 7.48 14.57
CA LEU A 174 -16.63 7.37 13.36
C LEU A 174 -17.27 8.15 12.21
N HIS A 175 -18.59 8.13 12.07
CA HIS A 175 -19.28 8.95 11.07
C HIS A 175 -19.04 10.44 11.28
N VAL A 176 -19.10 10.93 12.53
CA VAL A 176 -18.82 12.32 12.87
C VAL A 176 -17.37 12.68 12.54
N ALA A 177 -16.41 11.86 12.97
CA ALA A 177 -15.00 12.09 12.68
C ALA A 177 -14.71 12.10 11.18
N LEU A 178 -15.29 11.16 10.42
CA LEU A 178 -15.16 11.10 8.96
C LEU A 178 -15.69 12.38 8.30
N ARG A 179 -16.89 12.85 8.66
CA ARG A 179 -17.44 14.09 8.10
C ARG A 179 -16.54 15.29 8.36
N ARG A 180 -15.99 15.42 9.57
CA ARG A 180 -15.05 16.49 9.91
C ARG A 180 -13.73 16.39 9.14
N ALA A 181 -13.27 15.18 8.85
CA ALA A 181 -12.00 14.95 8.16
C ALA A 181 -12.10 15.04 6.63
N THR A 182 -13.28 14.82 6.03
CA THR A 182 -13.44 14.72 4.57
C THR A 182 -14.11 15.92 3.92
N SER A 183 -14.81 16.77 4.67
CA SER A 183 -15.66 17.81 4.09
C SER A 183 -15.42 19.17 4.75
N ALA A 184 -14.93 20.12 3.96
CA ALA A 184 -15.01 21.55 4.28
C ALA A 184 -16.42 22.08 3.98
N SER A 185 -16.79 23.23 4.55
CA SER A 185 -18.11 23.86 4.40
C SER A 185 -18.50 24.20 2.95
N GLN A 186 -17.56 24.17 2.00
CA GLN A 186 -17.76 24.47 0.58
C GLN A 186 -17.54 23.27 -0.37
N ALA A 187 -17.39 22.04 0.15
CA ALA A 187 -17.14 20.87 -0.70
C ALA A 187 -18.33 20.56 -1.63
N THR A 188 -18.04 20.34 -2.92
CA THR A 188 -19.04 20.08 -3.97
C THR A 188 -19.54 18.62 -3.99
N THR A 189 -18.82 17.71 -3.34
CA THR A 189 -19.15 16.28 -3.31
C THR A 189 -19.95 15.92 -2.07
N ALA A 190 -21.10 15.28 -2.29
CA ALA A 190 -21.90 14.72 -1.20
C ALA A 190 -21.18 13.51 -0.61
N ILE A 191 -20.37 13.73 0.42
CA ILE A 191 -19.75 12.68 1.24
C ILE A 191 -20.66 12.46 2.45
N ASP A 192 -21.21 11.27 2.55
CA ASP A 192 -21.99 10.86 3.72
C ASP A 192 -21.65 9.41 4.09
N PRO A 193 -21.04 9.18 5.27
CA PRO A 193 -20.76 7.84 5.78
C PRO A 193 -21.98 6.92 5.82
N MET A 194 -23.19 7.46 5.97
CA MET A 194 -24.43 6.67 6.04
C MET A 194 -24.97 6.24 4.67
N THR A 195 -24.51 6.88 3.59
CA THR A 195 -24.94 6.57 2.23
C THR A 195 -23.91 5.66 1.56
N PRO A 196 -24.19 4.37 1.29
CA PRO A 196 -23.16 3.39 0.94
C PRO A 196 -22.25 3.75 -0.24
N LYS A 197 -22.78 4.40 -1.28
CA LYS A 197 -21.98 4.86 -2.45
C LYS A 197 -21.17 6.13 -2.19
N GLN A 198 -21.57 6.93 -1.21
CA GLN A 198 -20.92 8.17 -0.80
C GLN A 198 -20.00 7.98 0.40
N ASN A 199 -20.01 6.78 0.99
CA ASN A 199 -19.23 6.45 2.16
C ASN A 199 -17.72 6.60 1.87
N PRO A 200 -16.98 7.43 2.64
CA PRO A 200 -15.55 7.65 2.42
C PRO A 200 -14.72 6.38 2.61
N MET A 201 -15.23 5.37 3.33
CA MET A 201 -14.58 4.06 3.47
C MET A 201 -14.39 3.34 2.13
N ASN A 202 -15.17 3.68 1.09
CA ASN A 202 -14.97 3.13 -0.26
C ASN A 202 -13.58 3.45 -0.82
N LEU A 203 -13.00 4.60 -0.44
CA LEU A 203 -11.68 5.06 -0.86
C LEU A 203 -10.62 4.81 0.23
N LEU A 204 -10.95 5.04 1.50
CA LEU A 204 -9.99 4.92 2.60
C LEU A 204 -9.52 3.48 2.83
N LEU A 205 -10.39 2.47 2.73
CA LEU A 205 -9.96 1.06 2.91
C LEU A 205 -8.88 0.64 1.91
N PRO A 206 -9.07 0.80 0.58
CA PRO A 206 -8.04 0.39 -0.37
C PRO A 206 -6.79 1.28 -0.34
N ALA A 207 -6.92 2.57 -0.02
CA ALA A 207 -5.80 3.52 -0.08
C ALA A 207 -4.96 3.59 1.20
N TYR A 208 -5.59 3.69 2.37
CA TYR A 208 -4.91 3.87 3.65
C TYR A 208 -4.61 2.52 4.30
N GLU A 209 -5.64 1.69 4.49
CA GLU A 209 -5.60 0.55 5.41
C GLU A 209 -4.53 -0.48 5.02
N THR A 210 -4.38 -0.69 3.73
CA THR A 210 -3.39 -1.61 3.19
C THR A 210 -1.99 -1.00 3.11
N MET A 211 -1.88 0.30 2.83
CA MET A 211 -0.61 1.01 2.63
C MET A 211 0.18 1.19 3.93
N TRP A 212 -0.46 1.63 5.02
CA TRP A 212 0.26 1.92 6.27
C TRP A 212 0.95 0.67 6.84
N ARG A 213 0.37 -0.51 6.60
CA ARG A 213 0.93 -1.80 7.01
C ARG A 213 2.21 -2.16 6.25
N VAL A 214 2.25 -1.86 4.96
CA VAL A 214 3.44 -2.07 4.13
C VAL A 214 4.51 -1.06 4.49
N VAL A 215 4.14 0.21 4.68
CA VAL A 215 5.05 1.28 5.12
C VAL A 215 5.72 0.92 6.45
N LEU A 216 4.93 0.53 7.46
CA LEU A 216 5.46 0.13 8.77
C LEU A 216 6.48 -1.00 8.65
N ARG A 217 6.13 -2.07 7.93
CA ARG A 217 7.00 -3.24 7.81
C ARG A 217 8.24 -2.95 6.97
N CYS A 218 8.11 -2.20 5.88
CA CYS A 218 9.22 -1.76 5.06
C CYS A 218 10.21 -0.91 5.89
N PHE A 219 9.71 0.04 6.68
CA PHE A 219 10.53 0.85 7.56
C PHE A 219 11.26 0.00 8.61
N LEU A 220 10.57 -0.97 9.23
CA LEU A 220 11.20 -1.89 10.18
C LEU A 220 12.30 -2.73 9.53
N GLU A 221 12.08 -3.28 8.33
CA GLU A 221 13.09 -4.02 7.57
C GLU A 221 14.32 -3.18 7.24
N VAL A 222 14.09 -1.94 6.79
CA VAL A 222 15.16 -1.04 6.36
C VAL A 222 15.97 -0.51 7.55
N GLY A 223 15.32 -0.16 8.67
CA GLY A 223 15.96 0.58 9.75
C GLY A 223 16.23 -0.20 11.04
N HIS A 224 15.60 -1.37 11.24
CA HIS A 224 15.51 -1.97 12.58
C HIS A 224 15.78 -3.49 12.64
N ARG A 225 16.21 -4.13 11.54
CA ARG A 225 16.53 -5.58 11.49
C ARG A 225 18.01 -5.92 11.64
N ASP A 226 18.86 -4.94 11.95
CA ASP A 226 20.31 -5.11 12.14
C ASP A 226 21.01 -5.80 10.96
N VAL A 227 20.63 -5.43 9.73
CA VAL A 227 21.19 -5.99 8.49
C VAL A 227 22.36 -5.14 7.99
N PRO A 228 23.44 -5.75 7.46
CA PRO A 228 24.63 -5.01 7.01
C PRO A 228 24.34 -3.92 5.96
N SER A 229 23.32 -4.13 5.12
CA SER A 229 22.92 -3.19 4.06
C SER A 229 21.99 -2.08 4.52
N ALA A 230 21.56 -2.05 5.80
CA ALA A 230 20.55 -1.12 6.31
C ALA A 230 20.90 0.35 6.01
N ALA A 231 22.15 0.75 6.26
CA ALA A 231 22.61 2.11 6.00
C ALA A 231 22.50 2.51 4.52
N ALA A 232 22.79 1.58 3.60
CA ALA A 232 22.65 1.81 2.16
C ALA A 232 21.17 1.96 1.77
N TRP A 233 20.28 1.12 2.31
CA TRP A 233 18.85 1.20 2.04
C TRP A 233 18.22 2.47 2.62
N ILE A 234 18.57 2.88 3.84
CA ILE A 234 18.17 4.15 4.45
C ILE A 234 18.59 5.33 3.55
N ALA A 235 19.85 5.34 3.10
CA ALA A 235 20.36 6.38 2.22
C ALA A 235 19.61 6.42 0.87
N THR A 236 19.29 5.26 0.29
CA THR A 236 18.46 5.15 -0.92
C THR A 236 17.08 5.78 -0.72
N MET A 237 16.40 5.47 0.38
CA MET A 237 15.06 5.99 0.66
C MET A 237 15.08 7.50 0.94
N ARG A 238 16.10 8.00 1.65
CA ARG A 238 16.29 9.44 1.89
C ARG A 238 16.60 10.20 0.61
N GLY A 239 17.46 9.64 -0.24
CA GLY A 239 17.77 10.23 -1.55
C GLY A 239 16.53 10.36 -2.43
N TYR A 240 15.62 9.38 -2.38
CA TYR A 240 14.35 9.48 -3.08
C TYR A 240 13.48 10.63 -2.55
N VAL A 241 13.37 10.81 -1.23
CA VAL A 241 12.62 11.94 -0.65
C VAL A 241 13.22 13.28 -1.06
N GLU A 242 14.56 13.40 -1.02
CA GLU A 242 15.27 14.61 -1.45
C GLU A 242 14.99 14.93 -2.92
N ASP A 243 15.09 13.94 -3.81
CA ASP A 243 14.77 14.10 -5.23
C ASP A 243 13.32 14.64 -5.39
N LEU A 244 12.33 14.07 -4.67
CA LEU A 244 10.92 14.50 -4.75
C LEU A 244 10.61 15.90 -4.18
N ARG A 245 11.52 16.52 -3.41
CA ARG A 245 11.33 17.91 -2.94
C ARG A 245 11.42 18.92 -4.07
N HIS A 246 12.10 18.57 -5.15
CA HIS A 246 12.28 19.44 -6.30
C HIS A 246 11.15 19.24 -7.32
N SER A 247 10.44 20.31 -7.68
CA SER A 247 9.37 20.25 -8.68
C SER A 247 9.86 19.90 -10.10
N THR A 248 11.17 19.99 -10.34
CA THR A 248 11.82 19.57 -11.59
C THR A 248 12.23 18.10 -11.59
N CYS A 249 12.01 17.38 -10.48
CA CYS A 249 12.23 15.95 -10.42
C CYS A 249 11.30 15.23 -11.40
N THR A 250 11.80 14.13 -11.93
CA THR A 250 11.03 13.13 -12.66
C THR A 250 10.78 11.94 -11.72
N PRO A 251 9.66 11.92 -10.96
CA PRO A 251 9.38 10.90 -9.94
C PRO A 251 9.60 9.46 -10.38
N ASN A 252 9.26 9.11 -11.63
CA ASN A 252 9.48 7.77 -12.15
C ASN A 252 10.95 7.47 -12.41
N GLN A 253 11.74 8.44 -12.87
CA GLN A 253 13.18 8.24 -12.96
C GLN A 253 13.78 8.11 -11.55
N ALA A 254 13.44 9.00 -10.61
CA ALA A 254 13.92 8.93 -9.23
C ALA A 254 13.59 7.60 -8.55
N PHE A 255 12.39 7.06 -8.75
CA PHE A 255 11.95 5.80 -8.15
C PHE A 255 12.69 4.57 -8.71
N HIS A 256 13.11 4.62 -9.98
CA HIS A 256 13.81 3.53 -10.67
C HIS A 256 15.33 3.78 -10.84
N LYS A 257 15.84 4.89 -10.31
CA LYS A 257 17.24 5.29 -10.37
C LYS A 257 18.11 4.34 -9.56
N GLU A 258 19.14 3.82 -10.21
CA GLU A 258 20.18 3.04 -9.55
C GLU A 258 20.97 3.94 -8.60
N THR A 259 21.19 3.48 -7.37
CA THR A 259 21.95 4.23 -6.39
C THR A 259 23.45 3.99 -6.52
N THR A 260 24.23 4.95 -6.01
CA THR A 260 25.69 4.84 -5.93
C THR A 260 26.15 4.11 -4.67
N THR A 261 25.23 3.71 -3.79
CA THR A 261 25.53 3.00 -2.54
C THR A 261 25.91 1.54 -2.82
N ASN A 262 26.50 0.88 -1.80
CA ASN A 262 26.80 -0.55 -1.88
C ASN A 262 25.52 -1.35 -2.19
N GLY A 263 25.62 -2.27 -3.15
CA GLY A 263 24.48 -3.07 -3.62
C GLY A 263 23.65 -2.42 -4.74
N LYS A 264 23.84 -1.12 -5.03
CA LYS A 264 23.18 -0.39 -6.13
C LYS A 264 21.66 -0.55 -6.18
N VAL A 265 21.03 -0.65 -5.00
CA VAL A 265 19.60 -0.92 -4.86
C VAL A 265 18.78 0.32 -5.22
N ARG A 266 17.67 0.13 -5.94
CA ARG A 266 16.71 1.19 -6.32
C ARG A 266 15.61 1.34 -5.25
N PRO A 267 14.99 2.54 -5.08
CA PRO A 267 13.80 2.68 -4.23
C PRO A 267 12.69 1.68 -4.58
N ALA A 268 12.46 1.45 -5.89
CA ALA A 268 11.51 0.45 -6.36
C ALA A 268 11.83 -0.98 -5.88
N GLU A 269 13.10 -1.37 -5.78
CA GLU A 269 13.51 -2.72 -5.36
C GLU A 269 13.27 -2.94 -3.85
N ILE A 270 13.49 -1.90 -3.03
CA ILE A 270 13.16 -1.90 -1.59
C ILE A 270 11.64 -2.08 -1.40
N VAL A 271 10.84 -1.28 -2.11
CA VAL A 271 9.37 -1.40 -2.03
C VAL A 271 8.88 -2.75 -2.54
N LYS A 272 9.42 -3.26 -3.66
CA LYS A 272 9.04 -4.58 -4.18
C LYS A 272 9.34 -5.71 -3.19
N GLU A 273 10.47 -5.64 -2.47
CA GLU A 273 10.78 -6.65 -1.47
C GLU A 273 9.83 -6.59 -0.27
N ALA A 274 9.43 -5.38 0.14
CA ALA A 274 8.39 -5.22 1.16
C ALA A 274 7.04 -5.79 0.69
N LEU A 275 6.65 -5.52 -0.56
CA LEU A 275 5.41 -6.05 -1.14
C LEU A 275 5.42 -7.57 -1.33
N ARG A 276 6.60 -8.17 -1.50
CA ARG A 276 6.77 -9.63 -1.58
C ARG A 276 6.56 -10.29 -0.22
N LEU A 277 7.21 -9.78 0.82
CA LEU A 277 7.09 -10.38 2.16
C LEU A 277 5.77 -10.01 2.87
N TYR A 278 5.27 -8.81 2.58
CA TYR A 278 4.14 -8.18 3.26
C TYR A 278 3.12 -7.63 2.25
N PRO A 279 2.52 -8.49 1.40
CA PRO A 279 1.58 -8.01 0.39
C PRO A 279 0.36 -7.34 1.05
N PRO A 280 -0.10 -6.18 0.55
CA PRO A 280 -1.22 -5.44 1.13
C PRO A 280 -2.52 -6.27 1.21
N THR A 281 -2.66 -7.25 0.33
CA THR A 281 -3.66 -8.31 0.45
C THR A 281 -2.95 -9.66 0.57
N ARG A 282 -3.07 -10.33 1.73
CA ARG A 282 -2.48 -11.67 1.95
C ARG A 282 -3.21 -12.76 1.18
N ARG A 283 -4.55 -12.66 1.14
CA ARG A 283 -5.45 -13.64 0.52
C ARG A 283 -6.58 -12.97 -0.22
N VAL A 284 -6.93 -13.47 -1.40
CA VAL A 284 -8.15 -13.08 -2.12
C VAL A 284 -9.12 -14.24 -2.06
N HIS A 285 -10.26 -13.98 -1.43
CA HIS A 285 -11.33 -14.94 -1.32
C HIS A 285 -12.24 -14.88 -2.55
N ARG A 286 -12.69 -16.06 -2.96
CA ARG A 286 -13.66 -16.27 -4.04
C ARG A 286 -14.68 -17.33 -3.61
N SER A 287 -15.87 -17.26 -4.17
CA SER A 287 -16.88 -18.31 -4.06
C SER A 287 -17.09 -18.93 -5.43
N PHE A 288 -16.93 -20.24 -5.54
CA PHE A 288 -17.22 -21.00 -6.75
C PHE A 288 -18.17 -22.15 -6.38
N ASP A 289 -19.34 -22.19 -7.02
CA ASP A 289 -20.38 -23.21 -6.76
C ASP A 289 -20.71 -23.37 -5.27
N GLY A 290 -20.80 -22.25 -4.54
CA GLY A 290 -21.08 -22.20 -3.11
C GLY A 290 -19.89 -22.57 -2.20
N LYS A 291 -18.73 -22.91 -2.75
CA LYS A 291 -17.51 -23.19 -2.00
C LYS A 291 -16.63 -21.96 -1.95
N GLN A 292 -16.30 -21.52 -0.74
CA GLN A 292 -15.32 -20.47 -0.55
C GLN A 292 -13.90 -21.02 -0.69
N VAL A 293 -13.11 -20.41 -1.57
CA VAL A 293 -11.69 -20.68 -1.77
C VAL A 293 -10.88 -19.39 -1.59
N ALA A 294 -9.59 -19.51 -1.31
CA ALA A 294 -8.69 -18.37 -1.16
C ALA A 294 -7.39 -18.59 -1.92
N ALA A 295 -7.00 -17.61 -2.74
CA ALA A 295 -5.65 -17.55 -3.29
C ALA A 295 -4.73 -16.92 -2.24
N ASN A 296 -3.63 -17.60 -1.89
CA ASN A 296 -2.70 -17.19 -0.83
C ASN A 296 -1.38 -16.67 -1.42
N PHE A 297 -1.32 -15.38 -1.76
CA PHE A 297 -0.11 -14.83 -2.40
C PHE A 297 1.04 -14.65 -1.42
N GLU A 298 0.75 -14.40 -0.14
CA GLU A 298 1.82 -14.31 0.87
C GLU A 298 2.63 -15.59 0.91
N GLU A 299 1.97 -16.75 0.76
CA GLU A 299 2.65 -18.03 0.62
C GLU A 299 3.39 -18.13 -0.70
N CYS A 300 2.74 -17.83 -1.84
CA CYS A 300 3.41 -17.88 -3.14
C CYS A 300 4.63 -16.96 -3.24
N HIS A 301 4.61 -15.82 -2.57
CA HIS A 301 5.70 -14.85 -2.61
C HIS A 301 6.92 -15.31 -1.79
N ARG A 302 6.74 -16.33 -0.95
CA ARG A 302 7.77 -16.99 -0.13
C ARG A 302 8.22 -18.34 -0.72
N PHE A 303 7.85 -18.65 -1.95
CA PHE A 303 8.38 -19.80 -2.68
C PHE A 303 9.80 -19.53 -3.19
N GLU A 304 10.61 -20.59 -3.31
CA GLU A 304 11.98 -20.51 -3.85
C GLU A 304 11.99 -20.05 -5.31
N ILE A 305 10.95 -20.38 -6.10
CA ILE A 305 10.83 -19.91 -7.50
C ILE A 305 10.85 -18.38 -7.65
N LEU A 306 10.48 -17.63 -6.60
CA LEU A 306 10.56 -16.17 -6.56
C LEU A 306 11.66 -15.68 -5.63
N GLY A 307 11.74 -16.26 -4.43
CA GLY A 307 12.61 -15.84 -3.35
C GLY A 307 13.99 -16.50 -3.35
N GLY A 308 14.34 -17.32 -4.34
CA GLY A 308 15.62 -18.00 -4.41
C GLY A 308 15.90 -18.87 -3.17
N SER A 309 17.16 -18.94 -2.75
CA SER A 309 17.61 -19.80 -1.64
C SER A 309 17.23 -19.31 -0.23
N ASP A 310 16.66 -18.11 -0.11
CA ASP A 310 16.33 -17.47 1.16
C ASP A 310 15.00 -16.69 1.06
N PRO A 311 13.89 -17.35 0.70
CA PRO A 311 12.66 -16.67 0.35
C PRO A 311 12.00 -15.95 1.54
N SER A 312 12.43 -16.22 2.77
CA SER A 312 11.94 -15.53 3.96
C SER A 312 12.76 -14.27 4.33
N ALA A 313 13.95 -14.10 3.76
CA ALA A 313 14.81 -12.95 4.04
C ALA A 313 14.41 -11.73 3.21
N TYR A 314 14.36 -10.57 3.85
CA TYR A 314 14.23 -9.28 3.19
C TYR A 314 15.55 -8.90 2.52
N ARG A 315 15.63 -9.05 1.19
CA ARG A 315 16.81 -8.73 0.39
C ARG A 315 16.43 -8.03 -0.92
N PRO A 316 16.30 -6.69 -0.93
CA PRO A 316 15.96 -5.90 -2.12
C PRO A 316 16.82 -6.22 -3.35
N GLU A 317 18.10 -6.54 -3.15
CA GLU A 317 19.08 -6.86 -4.20
C GLU A 317 18.62 -8.02 -5.09
N ARG A 318 17.78 -8.94 -4.58
CA ARG A 318 17.27 -10.09 -5.37
C ARG A 318 16.51 -9.64 -6.62
N TRP A 319 15.90 -8.48 -6.57
CA TRP A 319 15.13 -7.95 -7.68
C TRP A 319 16.00 -7.62 -8.88
N GLN A 320 17.31 -7.42 -8.69
CA GLN A 320 18.23 -7.20 -9.80
C GLN A 320 18.34 -8.42 -10.72
N THR A 321 18.08 -9.64 -10.23
CA THR A 321 18.17 -10.88 -11.02
C THR A 321 16.82 -11.45 -11.43
N ILE A 322 15.77 -11.19 -10.65
CA ILE A 322 14.41 -11.69 -10.94
C ILE A 322 13.87 -11.06 -12.23
N ALA A 323 13.54 -11.90 -13.21
CA ALA A 323 13.05 -11.48 -14.54
C ALA A 323 13.98 -10.45 -15.20
N TYR A 324 15.29 -10.67 -15.11
CA TYR A 324 16.32 -9.71 -15.54
C TYR A 324 16.09 -9.12 -16.95
N PRO A 325 15.83 -9.90 -18.02
CA PRO A 325 15.69 -9.34 -19.36
C PRO A 325 14.51 -8.37 -19.48
N GLU A 326 13.35 -8.71 -18.92
CA GLU A 326 12.15 -7.87 -18.91
C GLU A 326 12.35 -6.65 -18.01
N ARG A 327 13.07 -6.81 -16.90
CA ARG A 327 13.34 -5.74 -15.94
C ARG A 327 14.27 -4.68 -16.52
N GLN A 328 15.36 -5.07 -17.19
CA GLN A 328 16.25 -4.12 -17.84
C GLN A 328 15.51 -3.32 -18.91
N LYS A 329 14.72 -4.00 -19.75
CA LYS A 329 13.84 -3.32 -20.72
C LYS A 329 12.90 -2.31 -20.06
N PHE A 330 12.33 -2.66 -18.90
CA PHE A 330 11.48 -1.75 -18.16
C PHE A 330 12.26 -0.54 -17.60
N TYR A 331 13.42 -0.75 -16.97
CA TYR A 331 14.24 0.35 -16.46
C TYR A 331 14.72 1.28 -17.55
N GLU A 332 15.12 0.75 -18.71
CA GLU A 332 15.46 1.55 -19.89
C GLU A 332 14.31 2.43 -20.35
N GLN A 333 13.05 1.96 -20.27
CA GLN A 333 11.89 2.78 -20.61
C GLN A 333 11.53 3.76 -19.48
N ALA A 334 11.67 3.36 -18.22
CA ALA A 334 11.37 4.19 -17.06
C ALA A 334 12.34 5.38 -16.92
N ALA A 335 13.56 5.23 -17.40
CA ALA A 335 14.59 6.27 -17.42
C ALA A 335 14.45 7.26 -18.60
N ARG A 336 13.56 7.01 -19.57
CA ARG A 336 13.40 7.91 -20.72
C ARG A 336 12.78 9.24 -20.29
N PRO A 337 13.20 10.37 -20.89
CA PRO A 337 12.46 11.61 -20.80
C PRO A 337 11.03 11.45 -21.34
N GLU A 338 10.14 12.33 -20.91
CA GLU A 338 8.80 12.41 -21.47
C GLU A 338 8.86 12.95 -22.90
N GLU A 339 8.41 12.13 -23.85
CA GLU A 339 8.30 12.48 -25.26
C GLU A 339 7.07 11.78 -25.87
N ASP A 340 6.62 12.27 -27.03
CA ASP A 340 5.45 11.72 -27.71
C ASP A 340 5.60 10.22 -27.98
N GLY A 341 4.63 9.44 -27.48
CA GLY A 341 4.61 7.98 -27.62
C GLY A 341 5.43 7.21 -26.57
N ALA A 342 6.19 7.87 -25.69
CA ALA A 342 6.97 7.21 -24.62
C ALA A 342 6.10 6.33 -23.71
N PHE A 343 4.85 6.73 -23.45
CA PHE A 343 3.90 5.95 -22.65
C PHE A 343 3.63 4.55 -23.23
N VAL A 344 3.59 4.39 -24.55
CA VAL A 344 3.33 3.09 -25.19
C VAL A 344 4.48 2.12 -24.91
N GLY A 345 5.71 2.59 -25.06
CA GLY A 345 6.92 1.82 -24.74
C GLY A 345 6.99 1.45 -23.26
N TYR A 346 6.79 2.42 -22.37
CA TYR A 346 6.72 2.22 -20.92
C TYR A 346 5.67 1.17 -20.54
N LYS A 347 4.43 1.33 -21.01
CA LYS A 347 3.32 0.41 -20.71
C LYS A 347 3.66 -1.01 -21.18
N LYS A 348 4.15 -1.17 -22.41
CA LYS A 348 4.50 -2.48 -22.96
C LYS A 348 5.60 -3.17 -22.15
N ALA A 349 6.63 -2.43 -21.75
CA ALA A 349 7.71 -2.98 -20.93
C ALA A 349 7.23 -3.34 -19.52
N LYS A 350 6.42 -2.49 -18.89
CA LYS A 350 5.81 -2.75 -17.58
C LYS A 350 4.89 -3.98 -17.59
N ASP A 351 4.04 -4.11 -18.61
CA ASP A 351 3.16 -5.28 -18.78
C ASP A 351 3.97 -6.56 -19.01
N GLY A 352 5.05 -6.49 -19.79
CA GLY A 352 5.96 -7.61 -20.02
C GLY A 352 6.66 -8.07 -18.74
N LEU A 353 7.20 -7.12 -17.96
CA LEU A 353 7.81 -7.40 -16.66
C LEU A 353 6.79 -8.01 -15.69
N LYS A 354 5.59 -7.42 -15.60
CA LYS A 354 4.51 -7.94 -14.76
C LYS A 354 4.16 -9.38 -15.13
N ALA A 355 4.00 -9.68 -16.41
CA ALA A 355 3.69 -11.04 -16.87
C ALA A 355 4.82 -12.05 -16.54
N ALA A 356 6.08 -11.63 -16.55
CA ALA A 356 7.21 -12.46 -16.13
C ALA A 356 7.20 -12.73 -14.62
N GLU A 357 6.95 -11.71 -13.81
CA GLU A 357 6.87 -11.81 -12.35
C GLU A 357 5.64 -12.62 -11.88
N GLU A 358 4.50 -12.48 -12.55
CA GLU A 358 3.28 -13.25 -12.26
C GLU A 358 3.49 -14.77 -12.44
N LYS A 359 4.32 -15.18 -13.42
CA LYS A 359 4.68 -16.60 -13.59
C LYS A 359 5.46 -17.17 -12.41
N LEU A 360 6.14 -16.31 -11.67
CA LEU A 360 6.86 -16.65 -10.44
C LEU A 360 5.97 -16.49 -9.20
N GLY A 361 4.68 -16.18 -9.36
CA GLY A 361 3.73 -16.01 -8.27
C GLY A 361 3.67 -14.60 -7.69
N TYR A 362 4.48 -13.64 -8.16
CA TYR A 362 4.48 -12.28 -7.63
C TYR A 362 3.26 -11.47 -8.12
N MET A 363 2.34 -11.22 -7.20
CA MET A 363 1.02 -10.62 -7.43
C MET A 363 0.57 -9.81 -6.18
N PRO A 364 1.36 -8.84 -5.68
CA PRO A 364 1.10 -8.14 -4.41
C PRO A 364 -0.23 -7.37 -4.41
N PHE A 365 -0.72 -7.02 -5.60
CA PHE A 365 -1.98 -6.32 -5.83
C PHE A 365 -2.97 -7.16 -6.66
N ALA A 366 -2.87 -8.50 -6.60
CA ALA A 366 -3.57 -9.40 -7.51
C ALA A 366 -3.25 -9.06 -8.99
N TYR A 367 -4.24 -9.08 -9.89
CA TYR A 367 -4.02 -8.77 -11.32
C TYR A 367 -4.22 -7.30 -11.69
N PHE A 368 -4.95 -6.54 -10.88
CA PHE A 368 -5.27 -5.15 -11.21
C PHE A 368 -5.42 -4.32 -9.93
N CYS A 369 -4.63 -3.26 -9.84
CA CYS A 369 -4.79 -2.18 -8.86
C CYS A 369 -4.60 -0.87 -9.61
N ALA A 370 -5.59 0.02 -9.52
CA ALA A 370 -5.54 1.32 -10.20
C ALA A 370 -4.32 2.13 -9.75
N ALA A 371 -3.89 2.00 -8.49
CA ALA A 371 -2.76 2.75 -7.93
C ALA A 371 -1.37 2.17 -8.26
N ASP A 372 -1.27 0.95 -8.79
CA ASP A 372 -0.01 0.34 -9.24
C ASP A 372 -0.03 0.01 -10.74
N HIS A 373 -0.85 0.75 -11.50
CA HIS A 373 -1.07 0.56 -12.92
C HIS A 373 -0.16 1.50 -13.75
N PRO A 374 0.19 1.17 -15.01
CA PRO A 374 0.94 2.10 -15.86
C PRO A 374 0.29 3.47 -16.01
N ALA A 375 -1.06 3.54 -15.97
CA ALA A 375 -1.80 4.80 -16.09
C ALA A 375 -1.58 5.77 -14.92
N THR A 376 -1.15 5.26 -13.77
CA THR A 376 -0.91 6.02 -12.54
C THR A 376 0.55 5.93 -12.11
N LYS A 377 1.42 5.44 -13.01
CA LYS A 377 2.87 5.40 -12.83
C LYS A 377 3.28 4.79 -11.48
N GLU A 378 2.66 3.69 -11.06
CA GLU A 378 3.03 3.03 -9.80
C GLU A 378 2.84 3.93 -8.55
N PHE A 379 1.82 4.81 -8.55
CA PHE A 379 1.49 5.73 -7.45
C PHE A 379 1.59 5.09 -6.06
N ALA A 380 0.97 3.93 -5.83
CA ALA A 380 1.00 3.25 -4.54
C ALA A 380 2.43 2.88 -4.11
N SER A 381 3.22 2.31 -5.03
CA SER A 381 4.60 1.91 -4.75
C SER A 381 5.49 3.13 -4.48
N LYS A 382 5.31 4.21 -5.22
CA LYS A 382 5.99 5.50 -5.00
C LYS A 382 5.59 6.16 -3.68
N MET A 383 4.31 6.10 -3.29
CA MET A 383 3.81 6.56 -1.99
C MET A 383 4.42 5.79 -0.82
N ILE A 384 4.53 4.45 -0.94
CA ILE A 384 5.21 3.64 0.07
C ILE A 384 6.66 4.10 0.20
N ALA A 385 7.37 4.30 -0.92
CA ALA A 385 8.74 4.78 -0.86
C ALA A 385 8.87 6.17 -0.22
N LEU A 386 8.00 7.11 -0.57
CA LEU A 386 7.97 8.44 0.02
C LEU A 386 7.78 8.35 1.54
N LEU A 387 6.76 7.63 2.00
CA LEU A 387 6.42 7.53 3.43
C LEU A 387 7.52 6.83 4.24
N VAL A 388 8.09 5.74 3.71
CA VAL A 388 9.23 5.06 4.33
C VAL A 388 10.45 5.98 4.37
N GLY A 389 10.73 6.72 3.29
CA GLY A 389 11.83 7.67 3.24
C GLY A 389 11.69 8.80 4.26
N VAL A 390 10.48 9.34 4.44
CA VAL A 390 10.21 10.37 5.47
C VAL A 390 10.43 9.81 6.88
N LEU A 391 10.00 8.58 7.16
CA LEU A 391 10.29 7.90 8.43
C LEU A 391 11.81 7.70 8.61
N CYS A 392 12.50 7.23 7.58
CA CYS A 392 13.96 7.05 7.57
C CYS A 392 14.72 8.36 7.77
N GLU A 393 14.24 9.48 7.23
CA GLU A 393 14.86 10.80 7.42
C GLU A 393 14.61 11.34 8.83
N GLY A 394 13.36 11.28 9.29
CA GLY A 394 12.93 11.96 10.50
C GLY A 394 13.23 11.20 11.81
N LEU A 395 13.36 9.88 11.75
CA LEU A 395 13.71 9.04 12.91
C LEU A 395 15.20 8.67 12.97
N ASP A 396 16.00 9.14 12.01
CA ASP A 396 17.42 8.82 11.92
C ASP A 396 18.22 9.29 13.12
N GLY A 397 19.13 8.44 13.61
CA GLY A 397 20.14 8.76 14.62
C GLY A 397 19.62 9.07 16.03
N GLY A 398 18.43 9.64 16.18
CA GLY A 398 17.87 10.16 17.43
C GLY A 398 16.80 9.29 18.08
N TRP A 399 16.42 8.17 17.46
CA TRP A 399 15.43 7.24 18.00
C TRP A 399 15.94 5.80 18.00
N GLU A 400 15.48 5.00 18.95
CA GLU A 400 15.77 3.57 19.05
C GLU A 400 14.52 2.79 19.49
N LEU A 401 14.45 1.51 19.15
CA LEU A 401 13.38 0.63 19.65
C LEU A 401 13.53 0.44 21.15
N GLU A 402 12.45 0.67 21.90
CA GLU A 402 12.44 0.50 23.36
C GLU A 402 12.72 -0.96 23.76
N HIS A 403 12.25 -1.91 22.95
CA HIS A 403 12.46 -3.34 23.14
C HIS A 403 12.86 -4.02 21.82
N ALA A 404 14.14 -3.98 21.44
CA ALA A 404 14.61 -4.57 20.18
C ALA A 404 14.23 -6.06 20.02
N ALA A 405 14.14 -6.82 21.13
CA ALA A 405 13.72 -8.22 21.14
C ALA A 405 12.24 -8.45 20.75
N SER A 406 11.43 -7.40 20.56
CA SER A 406 10.07 -7.52 20.06
C SER A 406 10.00 -7.83 18.56
N LEU A 407 11.12 -7.76 17.85
CA LEU A 407 11.21 -8.11 16.43
C LEU A 407 11.78 -9.54 16.28
N PRO A 408 11.32 -10.31 15.28
CA PRO A 408 11.87 -11.63 15.00
C PRO A 408 13.31 -11.55 14.47
N GLU A 409 14.07 -12.64 14.65
CA GLU A 409 15.45 -12.78 14.17
C GLU A 409 15.58 -12.54 12.67
N MET A 410 16.78 -12.14 12.22
CA MET A 410 17.09 -11.92 10.80
C MET A 410 16.76 -13.17 9.97
N GLY A 411 16.14 -12.97 8.81
CA GLY A 411 15.71 -14.06 7.92
C GLY A 411 14.32 -14.63 8.23
N VAL A 412 13.72 -14.26 9.37
CA VAL A 412 12.32 -14.55 9.68
C VAL A 412 11.45 -13.34 9.27
N PRO A 413 10.37 -13.52 8.51
CA PRO A 413 9.51 -12.39 8.12
C PRO A 413 8.83 -11.79 9.36
N LEU A 414 8.61 -10.47 9.33
CA LEU A 414 7.74 -9.79 10.28
C LEU A 414 6.33 -10.38 10.22
N ASP A 415 5.62 -10.33 11.35
CA ASP A 415 4.25 -10.80 11.43
C ASP A 415 3.32 -9.91 10.59
N SER A 416 2.52 -10.55 9.74
CA SER A 416 1.54 -9.92 8.85
C SER A 416 0.15 -9.80 9.48
N ASP A 417 -0.02 -10.18 10.74
CA ASP A 417 -1.27 -9.99 11.46
C ASP A 417 -1.58 -8.53 11.74
N ARG A 418 -2.88 -8.25 11.87
CA ARG A 418 -3.38 -6.88 11.91
C ARG A 418 -3.02 -6.15 13.20
N ALA A 419 -2.90 -6.89 14.30
CA ALA A 419 -2.48 -6.41 15.61
C ALA A 419 -0.96 -6.37 15.80
N ALA A 420 -0.19 -6.95 14.88
CA ALA A 420 1.26 -7.03 15.02
C ALA A 420 1.88 -5.63 15.04
N TYR A 421 2.75 -5.40 16.01
CA TYR A 421 3.54 -4.18 16.20
C TYR A 421 2.74 -2.91 16.57
N GLU A 422 1.47 -3.02 16.96
CA GLU A 422 0.69 -1.85 17.41
C GLU A 422 1.27 -1.18 18.67
N ASP A 423 1.82 -1.99 19.57
CA ASP A 423 2.44 -1.54 20.81
C ASP A 423 3.95 -1.26 20.66
N LEU A 424 4.49 -1.35 19.44
CA LEU A 424 5.91 -1.10 19.20
C LEU A 424 6.22 0.38 19.42
N LYS A 425 7.19 0.65 20.30
CA LYS A 425 7.60 1.99 20.69
C LYS A 425 9.03 2.30 20.28
N LEU A 426 9.23 3.55 19.86
CA LEU A 426 10.54 4.15 19.73
C LEU A 426 10.75 5.13 20.89
N ARG A 427 11.95 5.12 21.46
CA ARG A 427 12.41 6.06 22.47
C ARG A 427 13.47 6.97 21.89
N ARG A 428 13.45 8.25 22.26
CA ARG A 428 14.49 9.21 21.87
C ARG A 428 15.81 8.82 22.55
N LYS A 429 16.91 8.83 21.80
CA LYS A 429 18.25 8.67 22.38
C LYS A 429 18.56 9.91 23.20
N GLY A 430 18.96 9.70 24.46
CA GLY A 430 19.33 10.76 25.40
C GLY A 430 20.65 11.44 25.07
#